data_AF-A0A836GAP2-F1
#
_entry.id   AF-A0A836GAP2-F1
#
_cell.length_a   1.000
_cell.length_b   1.000
_cell.length_c   1.000
_cell.angle_alpha   90.00
_cell.angle_beta   90.00
_cell.angle_gamma   90.00
#
_symmetry.space_group_name_H-M   'P 1'
#
loop_
_entity.id
_entity.type
_entity.pdbx_description
1 polymer ?
#
loop_
_entity_poly.entity_id
_entity_poly.type
_entity_poly.pdbx_seq_one_letter_code
_entity_poly.pdbx_strand_id
1 'polypeptide(L)'
;MVFSCEGRDPLEHTSLYQRAESEDSDAEGGLGNVNKLVMRPPGHSGKAKKGHICFDATFETGNLGRVDLISEFEYDLFIRPDTCGPRLRLWFNFTVDNVKADQRVIFNIVNISKSANLFRQGMTPLVKSSTRPKWQRIPREQVFYYRSAQHQNHYVLSFAFAFDREDDVYQFALTYPYSYTRYMVHLDNLCSRLLYTKRETLGESIQKKNVELVTITSDLEDVERPRKVVVVLARVHPGESPSSFVCQGLMDFLVSAHPIAQVLREYVIFKIVPMLNPDGAFLGNYRSTVMGLDLNRSWNCISEWIHPTLFATRAMLKSLDKNAQTPLDCVLDLHAHTNATGVFVYGNTYEDVYRYERHIVLPKLLAQHAEDYELGNTMYNQDHNKAGTARRYLCSILKEHVNCYSIEVSMYGYNKKGIPGIMPYTEEGYYRLGRNLARVFLEYYKLTGLIPSGLPDQPSSRRARQSRQRHRLPREPRPRTVRIPATLHLASIYEYFREKPEQLPSARYRSMSSTRMGQQPGTGIASETGTGVGGGCKSPSHRFRSPGAPLDRVQTLTGRPAEPRLTIIDFNQLTRGGLELAANKNRPTVPYKKVVKSRR
;
A
#
# COMPACT_ATOMS: atom_id res chain seq x y z
N MET A 1 15.12 -49.09 32.64
CA MET A 1 13.97 -48.84 31.74
C MET A 1 14.41 -47.83 30.71
N VAL A 2 14.36 -48.21 29.44
CA VAL A 2 14.80 -47.44 28.27
C VAL A 2 13.66 -46.53 27.82
N PHE A 3 13.93 -45.23 27.69
CA PHE A 3 13.15 -44.34 26.83
C PHE A 3 14.11 -43.68 25.85
N SER A 4 13.97 -44.06 24.58
CA SER A 4 14.68 -43.50 23.43
C SER A 4 14.15 -42.10 23.14
N CYS A 5 15.00 -41.08 23.25
CA CYS A 5 14.76 -39.76 22.67
C CYS A 5 15.31 -39.74 21.24
N GLU A 6 14.50 -40.16 20.26
CA GLU A 6 14.68 -39.73 18.88
C GLU A 6 13.79 -38.51 18.63
N GLY A 7 14.37 -37.32 18.81
CA GLY A 7 13.76 -36.04 18.45
C GLY A 7 14.78 -35.23 17.66
N ARG A 8 14.96 -35.55 16.39
CA ARG A 8 15.70 -34.70 15.44
C ARG A 8 14.84 -33.48 15.10
N ASP A 9 15.46 -32.29 15.06
CA ASP A 9 14.80 -31.03 14.72
C ASP A 9 14.38 -31.03 13.23
N PRO A 10 13.09 -30.83 12.90
CA PRO A 10 12.60 -30.81 11.51
C PRO A 10 13.06 -29.59 10.70
N LEU A 11 13.99 -28.76 11.20
CA LEU A 11 14.66 -27.68 10.48
C LEU A 11 16.18 -27.83 10.38
N GLU A 12 16.77 -28.93 10.84
CA GLU A 12 18.22 -29.17 10.75
C GLU A 12 18.72 -29.17 9.29
N HIS A 13 17.90 -29.57 8.31
CA HIS A 13 18.25 -29.50 6.87
C HIS A 13 18.22 -28.09 6.27
N THR A 14 17.84 -27.08 7.04
CA THR A 14 18.02 -25.66 6.67
C THR A 14 19.32 -25.07 7.24
N SER A 15 20.04 -25.82 8.07
CA SER A 15 21.37 -25.45 8.53
C SER A 15 22.40 -25.78 7.44
N LEU A 16 23.17 -24.76 7.04
CA LEU A 16 24.15 -24.79 5.96
C LEU A 16 25.41 -25.63 6.25
N TYR A 17 25.44 -26.42 7.32
CA TYR A 17 26.67 -27.04 7.82
C TYR A 17 26.97 -28.45 7.27
N GLN A 18 26.16 -28.98 6.36
CA GLN A 18 26.49 -30.25 5.69
C GLN A 18 26.20 -30.19 4.19
N ARG A 19 27.09 -29.53 3.45
CA ARG A 19 27.40 -29.95 2.08
C ARG A 19 28.90 -30.13 1.97
N ALA A 20 29.29 -31.32 1.51
CA ALA A 20 30.67 -31.68 1.25
C ALA A 20 31.28 -30.69 0.28
N GLU A 21 32.50 -30.26 0.62
CA GLU A 21 33.37 -29.36 -0.12
C GLU A 21 33.41 -29.76 -1.60
N SER A 22 32.84 -28.92 -2.46
CA SER A 22 33.15 -28.91 -3.87
C SER A 22 33.84 -27.57 -4.16
N GLU A 23 35.16 -27.61 -4.22
CA GLU A 23 36.01 -26.52 -4.67
C GLU A 23 35.69 -26.23 -6.15
N ASP A 24 34.76 -25.30 -6.39
CA ASP A 24 34.69 -24.42 -7.57
C ASP A 24 33.33 -23.69 -7.59
N SER A 25 33.24 -22.54 -6.92
CA SER A 25 32.62 -21.30 -7.43
C SER A 25 32.36 -20.32 -6.29
N ASP A 26 32.66 -19.04 -6.54
CA ASP A 26 32.45 -17.87 -5.67
C ASP A 26 30.96 -17.58 -5.35
N ALA A 27 30.18 -18.56 -4.89
CA ALA A 27 28.75 -18.44 -4.57
C ALA A 27 28.34 -19.27 -3.35
N GLU A 28 29.23 -19.45 -2.38
CA GLU A 28 29.02 -20.35 -1.24
C GLU A 28 28.40 -19.64 -0.02
N GLY A 29 27.11 -19.89 0.22
CA GLY A 29 26.56 -20.10 1.58
C GLY A 29 26.39 -18.93 2.56
N GLY A 30 26.39 -17.67 2.12
CA GLY A 30 26.30 -16.52 3.05
C GLY A 30 24.88 -16.20 3.55
N LEU A 31 24.72 -15.96 4.86
CA LEU A 31 23.52 -15.48 5.57
C LEU A 31 22.96 -14.10 5.09
N GLY A 32 23.37 -13.64 3.91
CA GLY A 32 23.11 -12.31 3.36
C GLY A 32 22.10 -12.29 2.21
N ASN A 33 21.97 -11.13 1.57
CA ASN A 33 21.15 -10.96 0.37
C ASN A 33 21.94 -11.39 -0.87
N VAL A 34 21.24 -11.84 -1.91
CA VAL A 34 21.83 -12.05 -3.24
C VAL A 34 22.40 -10.74 -3.79
N ASN A 35 23.61 -10.80 -4.34
CA ASN A 35 24.33 -9.66 -4.89
C ASN A 35 24.63 -9.92 -6.36
N LYS A 36 23.91 -9.23 -7.26
CA LYS A 36 24.08 -9.34 -8.72
C LYS A 36 24.26 -10.80 -9.21
N LEU A 37 23.43 -11.69 -8.67
CA LEU A 37 23.45 -13.12 -8.95
C LEU A 37 22.86 -13.40 -10.33
N VAL A 38 23.72 -13.72 -11.29
CA VAL A 38 23.32 -14.10 -12.66
C VAL A 38 23.00 -15.59 -12.72
N MET A 39 21.74 -15.92 -13.00
CA MET A 39 21.29 -17.29 -13.20
C MET A 39 21.62 -17.77 -14.61
N ARG A 40 22.47 -18.78 -14.71
CA ARG A 40 22.89 -19.39 -15.99
C ARG A 40 22.21 -20.75 -16.15
N PRO A 41 21.61 -21.04 -17.32
CA PRO A 41 21.10 -22.38 -17.62
C PRO A 41 22.22 -23.44 -17.54
N PRO A 42 21.89 -24.70 -17.20
CA PRO A 42 22.85 -25.80 -17.21
C PRO A 42 23.58 -25.89 -18.56
N GLY A 43 24.91 -26.12 -18.53
CA GLY A 43 25.76 -26.21 -19.72
C GLY A 43 26.23 -24.88 -20.31
N HIS A 44 25.88 -23.73 -19.71
CA HIS A 44 26.40 -22.42 -20.10
C HIS A 44 27.52 -21.96 -19.16
N SER A 45 28.75 -21.90 -19.68
CA SER A 45 29.90 -21.28 -19.00
C SER A 45 30.30 -19.94 -19.65
N GLY A 46 30.98 -19.08 -18.90
CA GLY A 46 31.50 -17.80 -19.40
C GLY A 46 30.61 -16.57 -19.16
N LYS A 47 30.74 -15.57 -20.05
CA LYS A 47 30.06 -14.26 -19.91
C LYS A 47 28.54 -14.43 -19.90
N ALA A 48 27.87 -13.65 -19.05
CA ALA A 48 26.42 -13.60 -19.00
C ALA A 48 25.87 -13.20 -20.38
N LYS A 49 24.95 -14.00 -20.93
CA LYS A 49 24.22 -13.65 -22.15
C LYS A 49 22.98 -12.86 -21.77
N LYS A 50 22.42 -12.12 -22.73
CA LYS A 50 21.15 -11.43 -22.54
C LYS A 50 20.05 -12.45 -22.28
N GLY A 51 19.22 -12.21 -21.26
CA GLY A 51 18.23 -13.17 -20.77
C GLY A 51 18.74 -14.12 -19.68
N HIS A 52 20.04 -14.12 -19.36
CA HIS A 52 20.53 -14.73 -18.12
C HIS A 52 20.19 -13.79 -16.95
N ILE A 53 19.01 -14.01 -16.38
CA ILE A 53 18.41 -13.11 -15.40
C ILE A 53 19.35 -12.90 -14.21
N CYS A 54 19.53 -11.64 -13.83
CA CYS A 54 20.37 -11.23 -12.72
C CYS A 54 19.53 -10.71 -11.56
N PHE A 55 19.69 -11.31 -10.39
CA PHE A 55 18.96 -10.98 -9.17
C PHE A 55 19.84 -10.18 -8.22
N ASP A 56 19.27 -9.13 -7.64
CA ASP A 56 19.97 -8.32 -6.64
C ASP A 56 19.01 -7.88 -5.54
N ALA A 57 19.49 -7.93 -4.30
CA ALA A 57 18.81 -7.42 -3.12
C ALA A 57 19.79 -6.67 -2.19
N THR A 58 20.96 -6.26 -2.68
CA THR A 58 21.98 -5.52 -1.90
C THR A 58 21.72 -4.03 -1.85
N PHE A 59 20.50 -3.65 -1.46
CA PHE A 59 20.10 -2.27 -1.28
C PHE A 59 19.25 -2.11 -0.02
N GLU A 60 19.03 -0.88 0.40
CA GLU A 60 18.23 -0.57 1.59
C GLU A 60 16.81 -1.16 1.48
N THR A 61 16.34 -1.84 2.53
CA THR A 61 15.08 -2.63 2.56
C THR A 61 15.08 -3.87 1.66
N GLY A 62 16.17 -4.18 0.97
CA GLY A 62 16.30 -5.36 0.11
C GLY A 62 16.25 -6.67 0.91
N ASN A 63 15.55 -7.66 0.39
CA ASN A 63 15.52 -9.00 0.97
C ASN A 63 15.24 -10.06 -0.11
N LEU A 64 16.27 -10.86 -0.38
CA LEU A 64 16.23 -12.13 -1.11
C LEU A 64 17.55 -12.84 -0.81
N GLY A 65 17.51 -14.04 -0.23
CA GLY A 65 18.71 -14.73 0.27
C GLY A 65 19.32 -15.72 -0.71
N ARG A 66 18.50 -16.38 -1.53
CA ARG A 66 18.96 -17.38 -2.50
C ARG A 66 17.98 -17.52 -3.65
N VAL A 67 18.50 -17.88 -4.82
CA VAL A 67 17.73 -18.19 -6.03
C VAL A 67 18.24 -19.50 -6.62
N ASP A 68 17.34 -20.43 -6.89
CA ASP A 68 17.63 -21.68 -7.59
C ASP A 68 16.92 -21.66 -8.96
N LEU A 69 17.63 -22.04 -10.02
CA LEU A 69 17.05 -22.21 -11.36
C LEU A 69 16.53 -23.65 -11.49
N ILE A 70 15.22 -23.81 -11.61
CA ILE A 70 14.54 -25.12 -11.63
C ILE A 70 14.38 -25.61 -13.07
N SER A 71 13.96 -24.73 -13.97
CA SER A 71 13.85 -24.99 -15.40
C SER A 71 14.20 -23.72 -16.19
N GLU A 72 14.15 -23.77 -17.52
CA GLU A 72 14.45 -22.62 -18.39
C GLU A 72 13.67 -21.34 -18.01
N PHE A 73 12.47 -21.49 -17.46
CA PHE A 73 11.57 -20.38 -17.12
C PHE A 73 11.17 -20.33 -15.65
N GLU A 74 11.69 -21.20 -14.79
CA GLU A 74 11.21 -21.36 -13.41
C GLU A 74 12.33 -21.18 -12.40
N TYR A 75 12.06 -20.36 -11.38
CA TYR A 75 13.01 -20.02 -10.33
C TYR A 75 12.38 -20.17 -8.95
N ASP A 76 13.07 -20.87 -8.07
CA ASP A 76 12.75 -20.90 -6.65
C ASP A 76 13.51 -19.80 -5.91
N LEU A 77 12.75 -18.93 -5.25
CA LEU A 77 13.22 -17.78 -4.51
C LEU A 77 13.09 -18.04 -3.01
N PHE A 78 14.20 -17.84 -2.29
CA PHE A 78 14.26 -18.01 -0.85
C PHE A 78 14.44 -16.66 -0.17
N ILE A 79 13.43 -16.25 0.60
CA ILE A 79 13.50 -15.08 1.47
C ILE A 79 14.63 -15.26 2.48
N ARG A 80 15.47 -14.23 2.64
CA ARG A 80 16.48 -14.19 3.69
C ARG A 80 15.75 -14.08 5.04
N PRO A 81 16.04 -14.95 6.02
CA PRO A 81 15.47 -14.80 7.34
C PRO A 81 15.86 -13.46 7.96
N ASP A 82 15.03 -12.94 8.86
CA ASP A 82 15.41 -11.75 9.63
C ASP A 82 16.77 -11.98 10.32
N THR A 83 17.56 -10.92 10.43
CA THR A 83 18.87 -10.98 11.10
C THR A 83 18.71 -11.49 12.53
N CYS A 84 19.47 -12.54 12.88
CA CYS A 84 19.36 -13.26 14.16
C CYS A 84 17.95 -13.85 14.45
N GLY A 85 17.07 -13.93 13.45
CA GLY A 85 15.69 -14.40 13.53
C GLY A 85 15.38 -15.50 12.51
N PRO A 86 15.96 -16.72 12.63
CA PRO A 86 15.92 -17.76 11.59
C PRO A 86 14.52 -18.32 11.29
N ARG A 87 13.48 -17.95 12.04
CA ARG A 87 12.09 -18.39 11.85
C ARG A 87 11.21 -17.33 11.16
N LEU A 88 11.73 -16.12 10.96
CA LEU A 88 10.96 -14.98 10.46
C LEU A 88 11.28 -14.75 8.99
N ARG A 89 10.33 -15.06 8.09
CA ARG A 89 10.45 -14.93 6.64
C ARG A 89 9.10 -14.50 6.06
N LEU A 90 9.02 -13.25 5.61
CA LEU A 90 7.83 -12.74 4.92
C LEU A 90 8.16 -11.59 3.98
N TRP A 91 8.97 -10.64 4.43
CA TRP A 91 9.38 -9.49 3.64
C TRP A 91 10.33 -9.91 2.52
N PHE A 92 9.99 -9.57 1.28
CA PHE A 92 10.88 -9.66 0.13
C PHE A 92 10.86 -8.34 -0.63
N ASN A 93 12.03 -7.97 -1.13
CA ASN A 93 12.23 -6.80 -1.98
C ASN A 93 13.52 -7.00 -2.77
N PHE A 94 13.41 -7.21 -4.07
CA PHE A 94 14.56 -7.52 -4.93
C PHE A 94 14.39 -6.93 -6.31
N THR A 95 15.51 -6.75 -7.00
CA THR A 95 15.57 -6.30 -8.38
C THR A 95 16.01 -7.40 -9.31
N VAL A 96 15.54 -7.31 -10.54
CA VAL A 96 15.86 -8.20 -11.65
C VAL A 96 16.29 -7.37 -12.85
N ASP A 97 17.46 -7.67 -13.40
CA ASP A 97 18.01 -7.06 -14.61
C ASP A 97 18.59 -8.12 -15.58
N ASN A 98 19.21 -7.67 -16.68
CA ASN A 98 19.73 -8.51 -17.77
C ASN A 98 18.68 -9.42 -18.42
N VAL A 99 17.46 -8.90 -18.56
CA VAL A 99 16.31 -9.62 -19.14
C VAL A 99 16.25 -9.47 -20.66
N LYS A 100 15.47 -10.34 -21.31
CA LYS A 100 15.13 -10.26 -22.73
C LYS A 100 13.65 -9.89 -22.92
N ALA A 101 13.31 -9.20 -24.00
CA ALA A 101 11.94 -8.84 -24.34
C ALA A 101 11.15 -10.12 -24.60
N ASP A 102 9.91 -10.14 -24.12
CA ASP A 102 8.99 -11.27 -24.14
C ASP A 102 9.52 -12.50 -23.38
N GLN A 103 10.61 -12.38 -22.61
CA GLN A 103 11.07 -13.45 -21.74
C GLN A 103 10.04 -13.66 -20.62
N ARG A 104 9.56 -14.90 -20.52
CA ARG A 104 8.57 -15.31 -19.54
C ARG A 104 9.23 -16.10 -18.44
N VAL A 105 8.82 -15.83 -17.22
CA VAL A 105 9.34 -16.51 -16.03
C VAL A 105 8.24 -16.79 -15.03
N ILE A 106 8.48 -17.79 -14.19
CA ILE A 106 7.71 -18.12 -13.01
C ILE A 106 8.66 -17.98 -11.82
N PHE A 107 8.29 -17.12 -10.88
CA PHE A 107 9.00 -16.93 -9.63
C PHE A 107 8.20 -17.57 -8.50
N ASN A 108 8.82 -18.55 -7.82
CA ASN A 108 8.24 -19.30 -6.71
C ASN A 108 8.89 -18.85 -5.40
N ILE A 109 8.18 -18.15 -4.53
CA ILE A 109 8.65 -17.90 -3.16
C ILE A 109 8.25 -19.07 -2.27
N VAL A 110 9.25 -19.87 -1.86
CA VAL A 110 9.02 -21.21 -1.30
C VAL A 110 9.13 -21.31 0.23
N ASN A 111 9.61 -20.27 0.91
CA ASN A 111 9.96 -20.31 2.34
C ASN A 111 9.28 -19.24 3.21
N ILE A 112 8.07 -18.79 2.85
CA ILE A 112 7.27 -17.88 3.68
C ILE A 112 6.91 -18.57 5.00
N SER A 113 7.32 -18.00 6.13
CA SER A 113 7.11 -18.62 7.44
C SER A 113 5.69 -18.44 7.99
N LYS A 114 4.95 -17.44 7.51
CA LYS A 114 3.59 -17.16 7.96
C LYS A 114 2.56 -17.83 7.05
N SER A 115 2.04 -18.98 7.46
CA SER A 115 1.12 -19.77 6.63
C SER A 115 -0.21 -19.07 6.37
N ALA A 116 -0.79 -18.41 7.38
CA ALA A 116 -1.98 -17.58 7.24
C ALA A 116 -1.58 -16.13 6.96
N ASN A 117 -1.91 -15.64 5.77
CA ASN A 117 -1.62 -14.28 5.31
C ASN A 117 -2.61 -13.88 4.18
N LEU A 118 -2.53 -12.63 3.73
CA LEU A 118 -3.42 -12.03 2.74
C LEU A 118 -3.25 -12.58 1.31
N PHE A 119 -2.20 -13.35 1.00
CA PHE A 119 -2.12 -14.05 -0.30
C PHE A 119 -3.25 -15.07 -0.45
N ARG A 120 -3.73 -15.67 0.66
CA ARG A 120 -4.95 -16.52 0.66
C ARG A 120 -6.22 -15.76 0.29
N GLN A 121 -6.21 -14.44 0.42
CA GLN A 121 -7.34 -13.55 0.11
C GLN A 121 -7.14 -12.80 -1.21
N GLY A 122 -6.16 -13.21 -2.03
CA GLY A 122 -5.92 -12.62 -3.35
C GLY A 122 -4.99 -11.41 -3.37
N MET A 123 -4.25 -11.14 -2.28
CA MET A 123 -3.13 -10.19 -2.33
C MET A 123 -2.13 -10.64 -3.39
N THR A 124 -1.57 -9.70 -4.13
CA THR A 124 -0.52 -9.96 -5.12
C THR A 124 0.71 -9.09 -4.87
N PRO A 125 1.92 -9.54 -5.23
CA PRO A 125 3.14 -8.74 -5.12
C PRO A 125 3.05 -7.44 -5.91
N LEU A 126 3.91 -6.48 -5.56
CA LEU A 126 4.10 -5.25 -6.32
C LEU A 126 5.29 -5.38 -7.27
N VAL A 127 5.18 -4.72 -8.42
CA VAL A 127 6.23 -4.56 -9.41
C VAL A 127 6.32 -3.10 -9.87
N LYS A 128 7.54 -2.65 -10.16
CA LYS A 128 7.82 -1.44 -10.93
C LYS A 128 9.06 -1.66 -11.79
N SER A 129 9.34 -0.76 -12.73
CA SER A 129 10.59 -0.79 -13.50
C SER A 129 11.28 0.58 -13.49
N SER A 130 12.54 0.63 -13.92
CA SER A 130 13.31 1.88 -14.03
C SER A 130 12.59 2.95 -14.87
N THR A 131 11.99 2.57 -16.01
CA THR A 131 11.21 3.51 -16.84
C THR A 131 9.76 3.70 -16.38
N ARG A 132 9.24 2.82 -15.50
CA ARG A 132 7.89 2.91 -14.92
C ARG A 132 7.98 2.87 -13.40
N PRO A 133 8.31 4.01 -12.75
CA PRO A 133 8.65 4.04 -11.33
C PRO A 133 7.44 3.87 -10.40
N LYS A 134 6.21 3.92 -10.92
CA LYS A 134 4.98 3.73 -10.14
C LYS A 134 4.75 2.25 -9.86
N TRP A 135 4.63 1.91 -8.58
CA TRP A 135 4.30 0.56 -8.13
C TRP A 135 2.91 0.12 -8.61
N GLN A 136 2.85 -1.09 -9.16
CA GLN A 136 1.62 -1.74 -9.61
C GLN A 136 1.54 -3.16 -9.05
N ARG A 137 0.34 -3.62 -8.74
CA ARG A 137 0.13 -5.02 -8.32
C ARG A 137 0.18 -5.92 -9.54
N ILE A 138 0.80 -7.08 -9.39
CA ILE A 138 0.74 -8.15 -10.41
C ILE A 138 -0.73 -8.60 -10.52
N PRO A 139 -1.29 -8.80 -11.74
CA PRO A 139 -2.64 -9.27 -11.94
C PRO A 139 -2.90 -10.57 -11.20
N ARG A 140 -4.09 -10.70 -10.62
CA ARG A 140 -4.44 -11.83 -9.76
C ARG A 140 -4.39 -13.16 -10.50
N GLU A 141 -4.68 -13.13 -11.79
CA GLU A 141 -4.68 -14.29 -12.68
C GLU A 141 -3.27 -14.87 -12.88
N GLN A 142 -2.23 -14.08 -12.58
CA GLN A 142 -0.82 -14.49 -12.70
C GLN A 142 -0.21 -14.91 -11.37
N VAL A 143 -0.95 -14.91 -10.27
CA VAL A 143 -0.44 -15.16 -8.92
C VAL A 143 -1.18 -16.30 -8.25
N PHE A 144 -0.43 -17.28 -7.77
CA PHE A 144 -0.94 -18.49 -7.15
C PHE A 144 -0.32 -18.65 -5.75
N TYR A 145 -1.17 -18.93 -4.76
CA TYR A 145 -0.73 -19.22 -3.40
C TYR A 145 -1.29 -20.56 -2.94
N TYR A 146 -0.44 -21.58 -2.87
CA TYR A 146 -0.88 -22.98 -2.71
C TYR A 146 0.14 -23.79 -1.90
N ARG A 147 -0.25 -24.99 -1.46
CA ARG A 147 0.67 -25.94 -0.85
C ARG A 147 1.27 -26.84 -1.91
N SER A 148 2.58 -27.04 -1.89
CA SER A 148 3.27 -27.87 -2.87
C SER A 148 3.93 -29.09 -2.22
N ALA A 149 3.63 -30.29 -2.72
CA ALA A 149 4.27 -31.52 -2.28
C ALA A 149 5.79 -31.53 -2.59
N GLN A 150 6.20 -30.87 -3.67
CA GLN A 150 7.61 -30.76 -4.07
C GLN A 150 8.43 -29.91 -3.09
N HIS A 151 7.77 -28.98 -2.38
CA HIS A 151 8.39 -28.14 -1.35
C HIS A 151 7.92 -28.54 0.06
N GLN A 152 7.91 -29.85 0.36
CA GLN A 152 7.61 -30.38 1.70
C GLN A 152 6.23 -29.94 2.25
N ASN A 153 5.24 -29.78 1.36
CA ASN A 153 3.89 -29.31 1.67
C ASN A 153 3.83 -27.90 2.31
N HIS A 154 4.89 -27.11 2.11
CA HIS A 154 4.93 -25.69 2.46
C HIS A 154 4.06 -24.88 1.50
N TYR A 155 3.65 -23.71 1.98
CA TYR A 155 2.98 -22.74 1.12
C TYR A 155 3.99 -22.06 0.19
N VAL A 156 3.67 -22.05 -1.10
CA VAL A 156 4.43 -21.41 -2.16
C VAL A 156 3.61 -20.28 -2.75
N LEU A 157 4.25 -19.14 -2.93
CA LEU A 157 3.71 -18.02 -3.70
C LEU A 157 4.39 -18.01 -5.07
N SER A 158 3.67 -18.45 -6.09
CA SER A 158 4.14 -18.45 -7.48
C SER A 158 3.53 -17.29 -8.23
N PHE A 159 4.34 -16.56 -8.99
CA PHE A 159 3.83 -15.56 -9.90
C PHE A 159 4.53 -15.59 -11.25
N ALA A 160 3.72 -15.60 -12.31
CA ALA A 160 4.20 -15.54 -13.68
C ALA A 160 4.42 -14.09 -14.09
N PHE A 161 5.51 -13.83 -14.80
CA PHE A 161 5.87 -12.50 -15.27
C PHE A 161 6.47 -12.55 -16.67
N ALA A 162 6.15 -11.55 -17.48
CA ALA A 162 6.72 -11.37 -18.82
C ALA A 162 7.44 -10.02 -18.86
N PHE A 163 8.73 -10.04 -19.18
CA PHE A 163 9.53 -8.83 -19.33
C PHE A 163 9.26 -8.19 -20.69
N ASP A 164 8.92 -6.92 -20.72
CA ASP A 164 8.56 -6.21 -21.96
C ASP A 164 9.65 -5.22 -22.41
N ARG A 165 10.56 -4.83 -21.51
CA ARG A 165 11.70 -3.94 -21.78
C ARG A 165 13.00 -4.55 -21.29
N GLU A 166 13.97 -4.64 -22.19
CA GLU A 166 15.26 -5.29 -21.95
C GLU A 166 16.26 -4.44 -21.16
N ASP A 167 16.18 -3.12 -21.31
CA ASP A 167 17.07 -2.17 -20.65
C ASP A 167 16.53 -1.73 -19.27
N ASP A 168 15.37 -2.27 -18.88
CA ASP A 168 14.71 -1.97 -17.62
C ASP A 168 15.27 -2.85 -16.49
N VAL A 169 15.38 -2.25 -15.30
CA VAL A 169 15.53 -2.98 -14.04
C VAL A 169 14.15 -3.09 -13.40
N TYR A 170 13.69 -4.29 -13.14
CA TYR A 170 12.39 -4.57 -12.51
C TYR A 170 12.60 -4.75 -11.01
N GLN A 171 11.75 -4.15 -10.19
CA GLN A 171 11.77 -4.34 -8.74
C GLN A 171 10.48 -4.99 -8.29
N PHE A 172 10.59 -6.07 -7.51
CA PHE A 172 9.48 -6.82 -6.95
C PHE A 172 9.48 -6.72 -5.42
N ALA A 173 8.32 -6.49 -4.82
CA ALA A 173 8.20 -6.35 -3.36
C ALA A 173 6.89 -6.92 -2.80
N LEU A 174 6.92 -7.31 -1.52
CA LEU A 174 5.73 -7.77 -0.78
C LEU A 174 4.63 -6.70 -0.73
N THR A 175 5.02 -5.47 -0.38
CA THR A 175 4.19 -4.27 -0.36
C THR A 175 5.11 -3.05 -0.52
N TYR A 176 4.55 -1.83 -0.53
CA TYR A 176 5.27 -0.60 -0.87
C TYR A 176 6.48 -0.40 0.04
N PRO A 177 7.73 -0.43 -0.46
CA PRO A 177 8.89 -0.20 0.38
C PRO A 177 8.96 1.23 0.88
N TYR A 178 9.31 1.39 2.15
CA TYR A 178 9.55 2.69 2.78
C TYR A 178 10.84 2.60 3.58
N SER A 179 11.89 3.21 3.03
CA SER A 179 13.27 3.11 3.51
C SER A 179 13.56 4.15 4.60
N TYR A 180 14.58 3.89 5.43
CA TYR A 180 15.07 4.83 6.43
C TYR A 180 15.65 6.10 5.77
N THR A 181 16.31 5.98 4.61
CA THR A 181 16.80 7.16 3.86
C THR A 181 15.64 8.02 3.35
N ARG A 182 14.59 7.40 2.78
CA ARG A 182 13.36 8.13 2.36
C ARG A 182 12.73 8.86 3.55
N TYR A 183 12.69 8.20 4.70
CA TYR A 183 12.21 8.76 5.96
C TYR A 183 13.02 9.99 6.39
N MET A 184 14.36 9.89 6.44
CA MET A 184 15.22 11.03 6.81
C MET A 184 15.03 12.23 5.88
N VAL A 185 15.00 11.99 4.57
CA VAL A 185 14.77 13.05 3.56
C VAL A 185 13.39 13.69 3.73
N HIS A 186 12.36 12.89 4.07
CA HIS A 186 11.04 13.44 4.37
C HIS A 186 11.08 14.36 5.59
N LEU A 187 11.75 13.96 6.67
CA LEU A 187 11.91 14.79 7.86
C LEU A 187 12.74 16.05 7.63
N ASP A 188 13.82 15.97 6.87
CA ASP A 188 14.64 17.12 6.51
C ASP A 188 13.79 18.16 5.78
N ASN A 189 12.99 17.73 4.81
CA ASN A 189 12.11 18.62 4.05
C ASN A 189 10.98 19.21 4.91
N LEU A 190 10.42 18.42 5.83
CA LEU A 190 9.31 18.83 6.68
C LEU A 190 9.77 19.82 7.76
N CYS A 191 10.89 19.54 8.41
CA CYS A 191 11.35 20.29 9.58
C CYS A 191 12.22 21.51 9.23
N SER A 192 12.92 21.52 8.10
CA SER A 192 13.78 22.67 7.72
C SER A 192 13.00 23.92 7.31
N ARG A 193 11.71 23.78 7.00
CA ARG A 193 10.92 24.84 6.34
C ARG A 193 9.86 25.48 7.22
N LEU A 194 9.51 24.86 8.35
CA LEU A 194 8.27 25.14 9.06
C LEU A 194 8.53 25.48 10.53
N LEU A 195 7.99 26.62 10.98
CA LEU A 195 8.18 27.13 12.34
C LEU A 195 7.44 26.33 13.42
N TYR A 196 6.45 25.54 13.03
CA TYR A 196 5.61 24.73 13.92
C TYR A 196 6.06 23.27 14.02
N THR A 197 7.30 22.98 13.64
CA THR A 197 7.90 21.64 13.69
C THR A 197 9.25 21.68 14.38
N LYS A 198 9.48 20.80 15.36
CA LYS A 198 10.79 20.59 16.00
C LYS A 198 11.21 19.15 15.82
N ARG A 199 12.42 18.92 15.32
CA ARG A 199 13.04 17.60 15.21
C ARG A 199 14.09 17.45 16.30
N GLU A 200 14.05 16.33 17.00
CA GLU A 200 15.01 15.96 18.05
C GLU A 200 15.39 14.49 17.88
N THR A 201 16.66 14.15 18.06
CA THR A 201 17.09 12.75 18.14
C THR A 201 16.71 12.21 19.51
N LEU A 202 15.74 11.30 19.56
CA LEU A 202 15.28 10.65 20.79
C LEU A 202 16.35 9.69 21.35
N GLY A 203 17.07 9.03 20.45
CA GLY A 203 18.15 8.11 20.78
C GLY A 203 18.69 7.45 19.52
N GLU A 204 19.59 6.50 19.71
CA GLU A 204 20.20 5.72 18.62
C GLU A 204 19.74 4.27 18.68
N SER A 205 19.68 3.62 17.53
CA SER A 205 19.55 2.17 17.43
C SER A 205 20.87 1.45 17.75
N ILE A 206 20.86 0.11 17.69
CA ILE A 206 22.06 -0.69 17.93
C ILE A 206 23.13 -0.39 16.86
N GLN A 207 22.71 -0.22 15.60
CA GLN A 207 23.60 0.16 14.51
C GLN A 207 23.78 1.68 14.37
N LYS A 208 23.55 2.45 15.44
CA LYS A 208 23.79 3.90 15.49
C LYS A 208 23.00 4.70 14.46
N LYS A 209 21.79 4.25 14.11
CA LYS A 209 20.83 5.02 13.32
C LYS A 209 19.97 5.86 14.25
N ASN A 210 19.73 7.11 13.88
CA ASN A 210 18.93 8.02 14.68
C ASN A 210 17.46 7.56 14.72
N VAL A 211 16.90 7.56 15.92
CA VAL A 211 15.47 7.51 16.14
C VAL A 211 15.01 8.92 16.43
N GLU A 212 14.30 9.52 15.48
CA GLU A 212 13.88 10.92 15.57
C GLU A 212 12.49 11.04 16.21
N LEU A 213 12.34 12.10 16.99
CA LEU A 213 11.10 12.61 17.54
C LEU A 213 10.76 13.92 16.82
N VAL A 214 9.58 13.96 16.21
CA VAL A 214 9.03 15.16 15.58
C VAL A 214 7.93 15.72 16.47
N THR A 215 8.07 16.98 16.87
CA THR A 215 7.05 17.73 17.59
C THR A 215 6.33 18.66 16.62
N ILE A 216 5.00 18.61 16.57
CA ILE A 216 4.18 19.50 15.73
C ILE A 216 3.18 20.24 16.62
N THR A 217 3.27 21.56 16.66
CA THR A 217 2.34 22.45 17.40
C THR A 217 2.53 23.91 16.96
N SER A 218 1.54 24.78 17.18
CA SER A 218 1.56 26.18 16.71
C SER A 218 2.66 27.02 17.36
N ASP A 219 2.95 26.74 18.62
CA ASP A 219 3.96 27.43 19.41
C ASP A 219 4.81 26.41 20.17
N LEU A 220 6.07 26.31 19.79
CA LEU A 220 7.04 25.38 20.36
C LEU A 220 7.62 25.86 21.70
N GLU A 221 7.48 27.15 22.00
CA GLU A 221 8.07 27.81 23.17
C GLU A 221 7.02 28.15 24.24
N ASP A 222 5.73 28.22 23.88
CA ASP A 222 4.63 28.44 24.82
C ASP A 222 4.40 27.24 25.75
N VAL A 223 5.10 27.22 26.88
CA VAL A 223 4.91 26.20 27.92
C VAL A 223 3.78 26.56 28.89
N GLU A 224 3.22 27.78 28.79
CA GLU A 224 2.23 28.29 29.75
C GLU A 224 0.80 27.89 29.39
N ARG A 225 0.49 27.77 28.10
CA ARG A 225 -0.85 27.33 27.68
C ARG A 225 -1.04 25.83 27.88
N PRO A 226 -2.05 25.40 28.66
CA PRO A 226 -2.33 23.98 28.86
C PRO A 226 -2.79 23.35 27.55
N ARG A 227 -2.05 22.35 27.08
CA ARG A 227 -2.30 21.63 25.82
C ARG A 227 -2.23 20.13 26.05
N LYS A 228 -2.99 19.36 25.28
CA LYS A 228 -2.95 17.89 25.35
C LYS A 228 -1.83 17.36 24.47
N VAL A 229 -1.14 16.33 24.93
CA VAL A 229 -0.07 15.68 24.15
C VAL A 229 -0.59 14.36 23.58
N VAL A 230 -0.38 14.19 22.27
CA VAL A 230 -0.64 12.95 21.54
C VAL A 230 0.69 12.38 21.09
N VAL A 231 0.99 11.14 21.47
CA VAL A 231 2.18 10.43 21.00
C VAL A 231 1.80 9.43 19.92
N VAL A 232 2.53 9.43 18.80
CA VAL A 232 2.35 8.47 17.71
C VAL A 232 3.66 7.74 17.47
N LEU A 233 3.62 6.41 17.56
CA LEU A 233 4.73 5.50 17.30
C LEU A 233 4.43 4.73 16.02
N ALA A 234 5.44 4.49 15.18
CA ALA A 234 5.28 3.71 13.96
C ALA A 234 6.52 2.86 13.65
N ARG A 235 6.35 1.84 12.79
CA ARG A 235 7.40 0.92 12.33
C ARG A 235 8.21 0.29 13.46
N VAL A 236 7.54 -0.18 14.51
CA VAL A 236 8.18 -1.05 15.51
C VAL A 236 8.55 -2.40 14.88
N HIS A 237 7.70 -2.92 13.97
CA HIS A 237 8.08 -4.00 13.07
C HIS A 237 8.56 -3.42 11.72
N PRO A 238 9.74 -3.84 11.23
CA PRO A 238 10.37 -3.23 10.07
C PRO A 238 9.69 -3.57 8.74
N GLY A 239 9.12 -4.74 8.56
CA GLY A 239 8.42 -5.13 7.33
C GLY A 239 7.02 -4.53 7.18
N GLU A 240 6.54 -3.81 8.18
CA GLU A 240 5.21 -3.16 8.21
C GLU A 240 5.25 -1.76 7.61
N SER A 241 5.83 -1.65 6.40
CA SER A 241 6.02 -0.37 5.70
C SER A 241 4.75 0.46 5.48
N PRO A 242 3.53 -0.10 5.31
CA PRO A 242 2.31 0.71 5.23
C PRO A 242 2.12 1.67 6.42
N SER A 243 2.56 1.29 7.62
CA SER A 243 2.49 2.17 8.80
C SER A 243 3.28 3.47 8.62
N SER A 244 4.39 3.46 7.87
CA SER A 244 5.16 4.67 7.53
C SER A 244 4.38 5.63 6.64
N PHE A 245 3.63 5.10 5.66
CA PHE A 245 2.80 5.93 4.79
C PHE A 245 1.65 6.57 5.57
N VAL A 246 1.02 5.82 6.48
CA VAL A 246 -0.01 6.38 7.37
C VAL A 246 0.57 7.48 8.26
N CYS A 247 1.73 7.22 8.87
CA CYS A 247 2.42 8.19 9.73
C CYS A 247 2.81 9.47 8.97
N GLN A 248 3.40 9.32 7.77
CA GLN A 248 3.71 10.43 6.89
C GLN A 248 2.44 11.21 6.49
N GLY A 249 1.35 10.53 6.12
CA GLY A 249 0.10 11.20 5.74
C GLY A 249 -0.51 12.02 6.88
N LEU A 250 -0.36 11.54 8.12
CA LEU A 250 -0.73 12.28 9.33
C LEU A 250 0.16 13.52 9.50
N MET A 251 1.49 13.36 9.44
CA MET A 251 2.43 14.47 9.56
C MET A 251 2.19 15.54 8.49
N ASP A 252 2.11 15.14 7.22
CA ASP A 252 1.89 16.02 6.07
C ASP A 252 0.58 16.81 6.20
N PHE A 253 -0.46 16.21 6.78
CA PHE A 253 -1.70 16.92 7.09
C PHE A 253 -1.53 17.92 8.23
N LEU A 254 -0.95 17.48 9.34
CA LEU A 254 -0.74 18.28 10.54
C LEU A 254 0.17 19.48 10.28
N VAL A 255 1.01 19.45 9.26
CA VAL A 255 1.83 20.59 8.83
C VAL A 255 1.20 21.44 7.73
N SER A 256 0.06 21.03 7.17
CA SER A 256 -0.57 21.75 6.06
C SER A 256 -1.24 23.06 6.50
N ALA A 257 -1.61 23.88 5.52
CA ALA A 257 -2.43 25.08 5.71
C ALA A 257 -3.93 24.77 5.90
N HIS A 258 -4.32 23.50 6.04
CA HIS A 258 -5.71 23.13 6.23
C HIS A 258 -6.26 23.70 7.56
N PRO A 259 -7.47 24.28 7.62
CA PRO A 259 -8.03 24.86 8.84
C PRO A 259 -8.06 23.89 10.03
N ILE A 260 -8.47 22.63 9.79
CA ILE A 260 -8.39 21.55 10.79
C ILE A 260 -6.98 21.41 11.37
N ALA A 261 -5.95 21.43 10.52
CA ALA A 261 -4.57 21.28 10.97
C ALA A 261 -4.11 22.48 11.81
N GLN A 262 -4.52 23.70 11.45
CA GLN A 262 -4.25 24.91 12.24
C GLN A 262 -4.87 24.80 13.63
N VAL A 263 -6.17 24.46 13.71
CA VAL A 263 -6.87 24.28 14.98
C VAL A 263 -6.20 23.17 15.80
N LEU A 264 -5.87 22.02 15.20
CA LEU A 264 -5.18 20.96 15.92
C LEU A 264 -3.83 21.40 16.50
N ARG A 265 -3.04 22.15 15.73
CA ARG A 265 -1.74 22.66 16.18
C ARG A 265 -1.85 23.64 17.36
N GLU A 266 -2.95 24.39 17.46
CA GLU A 266 -3.19 25.35 18.54
C GLU A 266 -3.54 24.71 19.89
N TYR A 267 -4.22 23.56 19.87
CA TYR A 267 -4.76 22.93 21.09
C TYR A 267 -4.02 21.64 21.48
N VAL A 268 -3.33 21.01 20.53
CA VAL A 268 -2.71 19.69 20.68
C VAL A 268 -1.25 19.75 20.28
N ILE A 269 -0.40 19.10 21.08
CA ILE A 269 1.01 18.87 20.78
C ILE A 269 1.15 17.43 20.29
N PHE A 270 1.53 17.26 19.02
CA PHE A 270 1.82 15.93 18.48
C PHE A 270 3.31 15.62 18.64
N LYS A 271 3.61 14.49 19.27
CA LYS A 271 4.96 13.94 19.47
C LYS A 271 5.05 12.63 18.69
N ILE A 272 5.72 12.64 17.55
CA ILE A 272 5.67 11.53 16.58
C ILE A 272 7.06 10.90 16.49
N VAL A 273 7.13 9.57 16.65
CA VAL A 273 8.31 8.73 16.39
C VAL A 273 7.99 7.87 15.15
N PRO A 274 8.35 8.33 13.94
CA PRO A 274 7.90 7.69 12.70
C PRO A 274 8.54 6.33 12.42
N MET A 275 9.69 6.03 13.04
CA MET A 275 10.39 4.76 12.85
C MET A 275 11.12 4.30 14.11
N LEU A 276 10.53 3.35 14.84
CA LEU A 276 11.12 2.78 16.06
C LEU A 276 12.21 1.72 15.81
N ASN A 277 12.19 1.06 14.65
CA ASN A 277 13.15 0.03 14.28
C ASN A 277 13.88 0.35 12.96
N PRO A 278 14.74 1.38 12.94
CA PRO A 278 15.46 1.79 11.73
C PRO A 278 16.45 0.72 11.24
N ASP A 279 17.08 -0.05 12.13
CA ASP A 279 18.04 -1.10 11.77
C ASP A 279 17.35 -2.23 11.00
N GLY A 280 16.25 -2.76 11.55
CA GLY A 280 15.49 -3.81 10.88
C GLY A 280 14.94 -3.33 9.54
N ALA A 281 14.49 -2.07 9.45
CA ALA A 281 13.98 -1.50 8.21
C ALA A 281 15.07 -1.40 7.14
N PHE A 282 16.25 -0.89 7.53
CA PHE A 282 17.40 -0.77 6.64
C PHE A 282 17.87 -2.12 6.09
N LEU A 283 17.94 -3.14 6.97
CA LEU A 283 18.36 -4.50 6.61
C LEU A 283 17.33 -5.27 5.79
N GLY A 284 16.07 -4.83 5.72
CA GLY A 284 14.99 -5.58 5.08
C GLY A 284 14.51 -6.76 5.93
N ASN A 285 14.50 -6.62 7.26
CA ASN A 285 13.82 -7.55 8.15
C ASN A 285 12.30 -7.35 8.07
N TYR A 286 11.55 -8.41 8.38
CA TYR A 286 10.10 -8.40 8.47
C TYR A 286 9.60 -7.96 9.86
N ARG A 287 10.13 -8.54 10.94
CA ARG A 287 9.54 -8.41 12.28
C ARG A 287 10.55 -8.02 13.36
N SER A 288 11.79 -8.48 13.27
CA SER A 288 12.75 -8.31 14.36
C SER A 288 13.76 -7.17 14.16
N THR A 289 14.40 -6.77 15.26
CA THR A 289 15.62 -5.95 15.26
C THR A 289 16.81 -6.70 14.65
N VAL A 290 17.96 -6.04 14.56
CA VAL A 290 19.24 -6.66 14.18
C VAL A 290 19.64 -7.82 15.10
N MET A 291 19.18 -7.82 16.36
CA MET A 291 19.44 -8.89 17.34
C MET A 291 18.38 -10.00 17.32
N GLY A 292 17.44 -10.00 16.36
CA GLY A 292 16.43 -11.05 16.25
C GLY A 292 15.25 -10.91 17.20
N LEU A 293 15.10 -9.77 17.88
CA LEU A 293 14.06 -9.55 18.89
C LEU A 293 12.86 -8.77 18.34
N ASP A 294 11.67 -9.12 18.81
CA ASP A 294 10.42 -8.42 18.50
C ASP A 294 10.20 -7.29 19.51
N LEU A 295 10.43 -6.04 19.09
CA LEU A 295 10.27 -4.86 19.94
C LEU A 295 8.88 -4.76 20.56
N ASN A 296 7.82 -5.17 19.83
CA ASN A 296 6.45 -5.14 20.36
C ASN A 296 6.10 -6.38 21.19
N ARG A 297 7.11 -7.10 21.69
CA ARG A 297 7.03 -8.09 22.76
C ARG A 297 7.96 -7.79 23.93
N SER A 298 8.75 -6.72 23.83
CA SER A 298 9.81 -6.41 24.79
C SER A 298 9.50 -5.20 25.69
N TRP A 299 8.33 -4.57 25.59
CA TRP A 299 8.03 -3.35 26.36
C TRP A 299 8.11 -3.57 27.88
N ASN A 300 7.74 -4.76 28.35
CA ASN A 300 7.81 -5.14 29.76
C ASN A 300 9.21 -5.60 30.23
N CYS A 301 10.16 -5.80 29.31
CA CYS A 301 11.53 -6.26 29.61
C CYS A 301 12.59 -5.44 28.84
N ILE A 302 12.42 -4.12 28.83
CA ILE A 302 13.35 -3.19 28.15
C ILE A 302 14.72 -3.23 28.81
N SER A 303 15.75 -3.36 27.98
CA SER A 303 17.17 -3.24 28.33
C SER A 303 17.77 -2.11 27.50
N GLU A 304 18.58 -1.25 28.12
CA GLU A 304 19.23 -0.12 27.43
C GLU A 304 20.15 -0.57 26.29
N TRP A 305 20.83 -1.70 26.47
CA TRP A 305 21.81 -2.22 25.51
C TRP A 305 21.18 -2.90 24.30
N ILE A 306 20.08 -3.61 24.52
CA ILE A 306 19.44 -4.47 23.51
C ILE A 306 18.19 -3.81 22.90
N HIS A 307 17.57 -2.89 23.64
CA HIS A 307 16.38 -2.16 23.25
C HIS A 307 16.56 -0.64 23.42
N PRO A 308 17.65 -0.03 22.91
CA PRO A 308 17.93 1.39 23.14
C PRO A 308 16.80 2.30 22.65
N THR A 309 16.15 1.94 21.54
CA THR A 309 15.02 2.70 20.98
C THR A 309 13.79 2.69 21.88
N LEU A 310 13.46 1.54 22.49
CA LEU A 310 12.36 1.42 23.47
C LEU A 310 12.72 2.10 24.79
N PHE A 311 13.98 2.01 25.22
CA PHE A 311 14.46 2.66 26.44
C PHE A 311 14.27 4.17 26.36
N ALA A 312 14.76 4.80 25.28
CA ALA A 312 14.60 6.22 25.03
C ALA A 312 13.11 6.62 24.91
N THR A 313 12.31 5.85 24.17
CA THR A 313 10.87 6.11 24.00
C THR A 313 10.12 6.02 25.32
N ARG A 314 10.40 5.01 26.16
CA ARG A 314 9.80 4.88 27.49
C ARG A 314 10.19 6.05 28.40
N ALA A 315 11.44 6.50 28.36
CA ALA A 315 11.89 7.64 29.15
C ALA A 315 11.15 8.93 28.73
N MET A 316 11.01 9.17 27.42
CA MET A 316 10.24 10.28 26.88
C MET A 316 8.77 10.23 27.30
N LEU A 317 8.11 9.06 27.18
CA LEU A 317 6.72 8.88 27.59
C LEU A 317 6.51 9.17 29.09
N LYS A 318 7.40 8.65 29.95
CA LYS A 318 7.36 8.92 31.39
C LYS A 318 7.59 10.39 31.73
N SER A 319 8.45 11.07 30.97
CA SER A 319 8.69 12.51 31.14
C SER A 319 7.44 13.32 30.79
N LEU A 320 6.80 13.01 29.66
CA LEU A 320 5.56 13.65 29.23
C LEU A 320 4.42 13.42 30.22
N ASP A 321 4.24 12.19 30.71
CA ASP A 321 3.16 11.85 31.65
C ASP A 321 3.31 12.56 33.01
N LYS A 322 4.54 12.87 33.42
CA LYS A 322 4.82 13.64 34.64
C LYS A 322 4.48 15.13 34.50
N ASN A 323 4.51 15.68 33.28
CA ASN A 323 4.25 17.10 33.07
C ASN A 323 2.76 17.43 33.26
N ALA A 324 2.43 18.17 34.31
CA ALA A 324 1.06 18.56 34.62
C ALA A 324 0.50 19.65 33.68
N GLN A 325 1.36 20.48 33.10
CA GLN A 325 0.93 21.56 32.20
C GLN A 325 0.57 21.05 30.80
N THR A 326 1.24 19.97 30.36
CA THR A 326 0.98 19.34 29.07
C THR A 326 0.63 17.86 29.26
N PRO A 327 -0.56 17.55 29.80
CA PRO A 327 -0.92 16.18 30.12
C PRO A 327 -0.94 15.31 28.86
N LEU A 328 -0.27 14.17 28.95
CA LEU A 328 -0.33 13.11 27.95
C LEU A 328 -1.76 12.55 27.89
N ASP A 329 -2.34 12.48 26.70
CA ASP A 329 -3.73 12.08 26.51
C ASP A 329 -3.84 10.69 25.86
N CYS A 330 -3.05 10.46 24.81
CA CYS A 330 -3.01 9.15 24.18
C CYS A 330 -1.67 8.81 23.52
N VAL A 331 -1.43 7.50 23.39
CA VAL A 331 -0.32 6.91 22.66
C VAL A 331 -0.87 5.98 21.59
N LEU A 332 -0.55 6.24 20.33
CA LEU A 332 -0.91 5.40 19.19
C LEU A 332 0.31 4.61 18.71
N ASP A 333 0.13 3.32 18.47
CA ASP A 333 1.14 2.44 17.86
C ASP A 333 0.64 1.98 16.49
N LEU A 334 1.22 2.53 15.41
CA LEU A 334 0.80 2.28 14.03
C LEU A 334 1.48 1.04 13.48
N HIS A 335 0.66 0.09 13.01
CA HIS A 335 1.05 -1.21 12.53
C HIS A 335 0.46 -1.53 11.17
N ALA A 336 1.04 -2.53 10.49
CA ALA A 336 0.45 -3.11 9.29
C ALA A 336 0.16 -4.60 9.46
N HIS A 337 -1.06 -5.03 9.12
CA HIS A 337 -1.52 -6.38 9.34
C HIS A 337 -1.41 -7.23 8.07
N THR A 338 -0.83 -8.42 8.22
CA THR A 338 -0.57 -9.35 7.09
C THR A 338 -1.72 -10.31 6.80
N ASN A 339 -2.76 -10.35 7.64
CA ASN A 339 -3.80 -11.39 7.60
C ASN A 339 -5.22 -10.84 7.43
N ALA A 340 -5.44 -9.57 7.78
CA ALA A 340 -6.76 -8.98 7.87
C ALA A 340 -6.84 -7.78 6.93
N THR A 341 -8.03 -7.54 6.38
CA THR A 341 -8.32 -6.41 5.49
C THR A 341 -8.80 -5.20 6.30
N GLY A 342 -8.78 -4.02 5.66
CA GLY A 342 -9.25 -2.79 6.27
C GLY A 342 -8.32 -2.18 7.31
N VAL A 343 -8.86 -1.20 8.02
CA VAL A 343 -8.27 -0.54 9.19
C VAL A 343 -9.05 -0.95 10.41
N PHE A 344 -8.36 -1.25 11.50
CA PHE A 344 -9.02 -1.61 12.75
C PHE A 344 -8.13 -1.26 13.93
N VAL A 345 -8.72 -1.28 15.13
CA VAL A 345 -8.00 -0.91 16.35
C VAL A 345 -7.96 -2.10 17.30
N TYR A 346 -6.79 -2.32 17.89
CA TYR A 346 -6.67 -3.11 19.11
C TYR A 346 -6.61 -2.16 20.29
N GLY A 347 -7.55 -2.33 21.21
CA GLY A 347 -7.70 -1.59 22.46
C GLY A 347 -7.64 -2.51 23.68
N ASN A 348 -7.51 -1.95 24.87
CA ASN A 348 -7.60 -2.67 26.13
C ASN A 348 -9.06 -2.82 26.56
N THR A 349 -9.35 -3.86 27.34
CA THR A 349 -10.54 -3.89 28.19
C THR A 349 -10.16 -3.34 29.57
N TYR A 350 -11.12 -2.71 30.24
CA TYR A 350 -10.96 -2.13 31.56
C TYR A 350 -12.16 -2.51 32.42
N GLU A 351 -11.92 -2.74 33.72
CA GLU A 351 -13.00 -2.98 34.69
C GLU A 351 -13.79 -1.70 34.98
N ASP A 352 -13.09 -0.55 35.02
CA ASP A 352 -13.72 0.76 35.16
C ASP A 352 -14.50 1.12 33.89
N VAL A 353 -15.83 1.25 34.04
CA VAL A 353 -16.76 1.52 32.95
C VAL A 353 -16.47 2.87 32.28
N TYR A 354 -16.17 3.92 33.06
CA TYR A 354 -15.91 5.26 32.53
C TYR A 354 -14.59 5.32 31.75
N ARG A 355 -13.58 4.57 32.18
CA ARG A 355 -12.33 4.39 31.44
C ARG A 355 -12.57 3.63 30.15
N TYR A 356 -13.35 2.56 30.18
CA TYR A 356 -13.71 1.80 28.99
C TYR A 356 -14.50 2.64 27.99
N GLU A 357 -15.51 3.40 28.45
CA GLU A 357 -16.31 4.28 27.60
C GLU A 357 -15.46 5.36 26.92
N ARG A 358 -14.53 5.99 27.65
CA ARG A 358 -13.56 6.93 27.06
C ARG A 358 -12.64 6.25 26.05
N HIS A 359 -12.21 5.01 26.33
CA HIS A 359 -11.32 4.25 25.46
C HIS A 359 -11.94 3.87 24.10
N ILE A 360 -13.25 3.64 24.05
CA ILE A 360 -13.91 3.26 22.79
C ILE A 360 -14.29 4.45 21.90
N VAL A 361 -14.17 5.69 22.39
CA VAL A 361 -14.55 6.89 21.60
C VAL A 361 -13.70 7.03 20.34
N LEU A 362 -12.37 7.01 20.48
CA LEU A 362 -11.46 7.23 19.34
C LEU A 362 -11.67 6.17 18.23
N PRO A 363 -11.74 4.85 18.53
CA PRO A 363 -12.05 3.85 17.50
C PRO A 363 -13.42 4.02 16.86
N LYS A 364 -14.45 4.41 17.63
CA LYS A 364 -15.80 4.68 17.09
C LYS A 364 -15.81 5.86 16.13
N LEU A 365 -15.11 6.95 16.46
CA LEU A 365 -14.94 8.09 15.55
C LEU A 365 -14.15 7.68 14.30
N LEU A 366 -13.08 6.90 14.45
CA LEU A 366 -12.34 6.39 13.30
C LEU A 366 -13.24 5.56 12.37
N ALA A 367 -14.12 4.72 12.92
CA ALA A 367 -15.09 3.95 12.13
C ALA A 367 -16.09 4.81 11.32
N GLN A 368 -16.36 6.03 11.78
CA GLN A 368 -17.25 6.98 11.08
C GLN A 368 -16.53 7.73 9.94
N HIS A 369 -15.22 7.96 10.08
CA HIS A 369 -14.42 8.76 9.13
C HIS A 369 -13.63 7.95 8.12
N ALA A 370 -13.31 6.71 8.45
CA ALA A 370 -12.54 5.81 7.62
C ALA A 370 -13.48 4.85 6.87
N GLU A 371 -13.64 5.04 5.56
CA GLU A 371 -14.46 4.16 4.71
C GLU A 371 -13.95 2.72 4.66
N ASP A 372 -12.67 2.55 5.00
CA ASP A 372 -11.92 1.31 5.02
C ASP A 372 -11.86 0.67 6.43
N TYR A 373 -12.60 1.21 7.40
CA TYR A 373 -12.67 0.66 8.75
C TYR A 373 -13.42 -0.67 8.79
N GLU A 374 -12.80 -1.69 9.38
CA GLU A 374 -13.35 -3.03 9.52
C GLU A 374 -13.65 -3.33 10.98
N LEU A 375 -14.92 -3.17 11.36
CA LEU A 375 -15.36 -3.36 12.75
C LEU A 375 -15.14 -4.80 13.22
N GLY A 376 -15.30 -5.79 12.34
CA GLY A 376 -15.12 -7.21 12.68
C GLY A 376 -13.70 -7.58 13.13
N ASN A 377 -12.70 -6.78 12.75
CA ASN A 377 -11.30 -6.98 13.16
C ASN A 377 -10.92 -6.17 14.40
N THR A 378 -11.75 -5.22 14.82
CA THR A 378 -11.48 -4.38 16.00
C THR A 378 -11.69 -5.19 17.27
N MET A 379 -10.75 -5.10 18.21
CA MET A 379 -10.77 -5.95 19.40
C MET A 379 -10.34 -5.21 20.66
N TYR A 380 -10.99 -5.53 21.77
CA TYR A 380 -10.65 -5.03 23.10
C TYR A 380 -10.33 -6.22 24.01
N ASN A 381 -9.08 -6.33 24.45
CA ASN A 381 -8.67 -7.47 25.29
C ASN A 381 -7.51 -7.15 26.23
N GLN A 382 -7.31 -8.07 27.18
CA GLN A 382 -6.28 -8.00 28.22
C GLN A 382 -5.34 -9.23 28.19
N ASP A 383 -5.14 -9.85 27.02
CA ASP A 383 -4.36 -11.09 26.87
C ASP A 383 -2.96 -10.98 27.51
N HIS A 384 -2.62 -11.97 28.36
CA HIS A 384 -1.34 -12.07 29.04
C HIS A 384 -0.17 -12.24 28.06
N ASN A 385 -0.38 -12.95 26.94
CA ASN A 385 0.64 -13.13 25.89
C ASN A 385 0.96 -11.83 25.14
N LYS A 386 0.15 -10.78 25.36
CA LYS A 386 0.35 -9.44 24.79
C LYS A 386 0.88 -8.45 25.82
N ALA A 387 1.19 -8.85 27.05
CA ALA A 387 1.66 -7.95 28.11
C ALA A 387 2.90 -7.13 27.70
N GLY A 388 3.78 -7.68 26.86
CA GLY A 388 4.96 -6.99 26.31
C GLY A 388 4.71 -6.09 25.09
N THR A 389 3.45 -5.86 24.70
CA THR A 389 3.10 -4.91 23.63
C THR A 389 2.99 -3.48 24.17
N ALA A 390 3.21 -2.47 23.31
CA ALA A 390 3.09 -1.06 23.67
C ALA A 390 1.75 -0.76 24.33
N ARG A 391 0.64 -1.17 23.66
CA ARG A 391 -0.73 -0.97 24.15
C ARG A 391 -0.96 -1.51 25.56
N ARG A 392 -0.42 -2.69 25.88
CA ARG A 392 -0.67 -3.36 27.16
C ARG A 392 0.23 -2.81 28.27
N TYR A 393 1.53 -2.68 27.98
CA TYR A 393 2.52 -2.24 28.95
C TYR A 393 2.42 -0.74 29.28
N LEU A 394 2.19 0.11 28.28
CA LEU A 394 2.14 1.56 28.52
C LEU A 394 0.96 1.93 29.42
N CYS A 395 -0.19 1.27 29.26
CA CYS A 395 -1.34 1.46 30.15
C CYS A 395 -1.10 1.04 31.61
N SER A 396 -0.06 0.24 31.91
CA SER A 396 0.29 -0.13 33.29
C SER A 396 1.30 0.80 33.94
N ILE A 397 1.97 1.67 33.17
CA ILE A 397 3.01 2.57 33.71
C ILE A 397 2.66 4.06 33.60
N LEU A 398 1.70 4.42 32.74
CA LEU A 398 1.21 5.78 32.55
C LEU A 398 -0.05 6.01 33.39
N LYS A 399 -0.42 7.27 33.61
CA LYS A 399 -1.65 7.63 34.32
C LYS A 399 -2.90 7.00 33.67
N GLU A 400 -3.91 6.73 34.48
CA GLU A 400 -5.11 5.99 34.06
C GLU A 400 -5.90 6.64 32.92
N HIS A 401 -5.85 7.96 32.82
CA HIS A 401 -6.52 8.70 31.74
C HIS A 401 -5.80 8.60 30.40
N VAL A 402 -4.56 8.09 30.35
CA VAL A 402 -3.82 7.93 29.11
C VAL A 402 -4.33 6.70 28.36
N ASN A 403 -4.86 6.93 27.16
CA ASN A 403 -5.31 5.86 26.30
C ASN A 403 -4.16 5.35 25.40
N CYS A 404 -3.98 4.02 25.31
CA CYS A 404 -3.03 3.43 24.39
C CYS A 404 -3.72 2.51 23.40
N TYR A 405 -3.42 2.65 22.10
CA TYR A 405 -4.03 1.87 21.03
C TYR A 405 -2.96 1.32 20.09
N SER A 406 -3.23 0.15 19.51
CA SER A 406 -2.54 -0.29 18.28
C SER A 406 -3.50 -0.08 17.12
N ILE A 407 -3.13 0.75 16.15
CA ILE A 407 -3.91 0.98 14.93
C ILE A 407 -3.29 0.13 13.83
N GLU A 408 -4.09 -0.76 13.28
CA GLU A 408 -3.67 -1.77 12.32
C GLU A 408 -4.24 -1.42 10.95
N VAL A 409 -3.40 -1.41 9.92
CA VAL A 409 -3.84 -1.27 8.52
C VAL A 409 -3.45 -2.48 7.69
N SER A 410 -4.35 -3.01 6.88
CA SER A 410 -4.03 -4.14 5.99
C SER A 410 -2.89 -3.83 5.03
N MET A 411 -1.99 -4.79 4.81
CA MET A 411 -0.98 -4.70 3.75
C MET A 411 -1.55 -4.85 2.33
N TYR A 412 -2.79 -5.34 2.21
CA TYR A 412 -3.42 -5.61 0.92
C TYR A 412 -4.42 -4.52 0.54
N GLY A 413 -5.53 -4.44 1.27
CA GLY A 413 -6.70 -3.71 0.86
C GLY A 413 -7.85 -3.81 1.87
N TYR A 414 -9.01 -3.30 1.49
CA TYR A 414 -10.20 -3.22 2.34
C TYR A 414 -11.47 -3.56 1.56
N ASN A 415 -12.52 -3.94 2.28
CA ASN A 415 -13.83 -4.14 1.69
C ASN A 415 -14.58 -2.81 1.70
N LYS A 416 -15.04 -2.36 0.54
CA LYS A 416 -15.86 -1.14 0.44
C LYS A 416 -17.33 -1.50 0.38
N LYS A 417 -18.15 -0.88 1.23
CA LYS A 417 -19.60 -1.10 1.25
C LYS A 417 -20.19 -0.89 -0.15
N GLY A 418 -20.92 -1.88 -0.65
CA GLY A 418 -21.58 -1.85 -1.96
C GLY A 418 -20.67 -2.18 -3.16
N ILE A 419 -19.37 -2.43 -2.96
CA ILE A 419 -18.46 -2.87 -4.03
C ILE A 419 -18.01 -4.30 -3.73
N PRO A 420 -18.27 -5.27 -4.62
CA PRO A 420 -17.81 -6.65 -4.41
C PRO A 420 -16.29 -6.73 -4.55
N GLY A 421 -15.66 -7.49 -3.65
CA GLY A 421 -14.22 -7.75 -3.67
C GLY A 421 -13.39 -6.77 -2.83
N ILE A 422 -12.12 -7.11 -2.66
CA ILE A 422 -11.17 -6.32 -1.87
C ILE A 422 -10.58 -5.24 -2.76
N MET A 423 -10.72 -3.98 -2.35
CA MET A 423 -10.08 -2.85 -3.00
C MET A 423 -8.63 -2.74 -2.50
N PRO A 424 -7.61 -2.93 -3.36
CA PRO A 424 -6.23 -2.85 -2.90
C PRO A 424 -5.85 -1.42 -2.51
N TYR A 425 -5.09 -1.28 -1.43
CA TYR A 425 -4.50 0.00 -1.06
C TYR A 425 -3.45 0.44 -2.08
N THR A 426 -3.42 1.75 -2.32
CA THR A 426 -2.34 2.48 -2.98
C THR A 426 -1.52 3.23 -1.94
N GLU A 427 -0.34 3.76 -2.31
CA GLU A 427 0.42 4.67 -1.44
C GLU A 427 -0.46 5.81 -0.93
N GLU A 428 -1.25 6.42 -1.83
CA GLU A 428 -2.19 7.49 -1.50
C GLU A 428 -3.33 7.05 -0.58
N GLY A 429 -3.77 5.79 -0.69
CA GLY A 429 -4.73 5.19 0.24
C GLY A 429 -4.21 5.17 1.67
N TYR A 430 -2.95 4.79 1.88
CA TYR A 430 -2.32 4.85 3.20
C TYR A 430 -2.11 6.28 3.70
N TYR A 431 -1.68 7.20 2.84
CA TYR A 431 -1.59 8.62 3.20
C TYR A 431 -2.95 9.20 3.63
N ARG A 432 -4.03 8.81 2.93
CA ARG A 432 -5.40 9.21 3.24
C ARG A 432 -5.83 8.76 4.64
N LEU A 433 -5.44 7.56 5.05
CA LEU A 433 -5.74 7.09 6.41
C LEU A 433 -5.09 7.99 7.47
N GLY A 434 -3.83 8.40 7.26
CA GLY A 434 -3.15 9.37 8.14
C GLY A 434 -3.90 10.70 8.25
N ARG A 435 -4.41 11.22 7.12
CA ARG A 435 -5.26 12.42 7.09
C ARG A 435 -6.59 12.23 7.82
N ASN A 436 -7.20 11.05 7.70
CA ASN A 436 -8.43 10.73 8.42
C ASN A 436 -8.20 10.67 9.93
N LEU A 437 -7.06 10.15 10.40
CA LEU A 437 -6.71 10.19 11.83
C LEU A 437 -6.66 11.62 12.37
N ALA A 438 -6.09 12.57 11.63
CA ALA A 438 -6.11 13.98 12.04
C ALA A 438 -7.54 14.53 12.18
N ARG A 439 -8.44 14.23 11.24
CA ARG A 439 -9.85 14.64 11.33
C ARG A 439 -10.55 14.03 12.53
N VAL A 440 -10.27 12.76 12.82
CA VAL A 440 -10.78 12.05 14.00
C VAL A 440 -10.30 12.72 15.29
N PHE A 441 -9.04 13.18 15.35
CA PHE A 441 -8.55 13.94 16.51
C PHE A 441 -9.31 15.25 16.72
N LEU A 442 -9.65 15.98 15.65
CA LEU A 442 -10.43 17.21 15.78
C LEU A 442 -11.78 16.91 16.44
N GLU A 443 -12.49 15.89 15.95
CA GLU A 443 -13.79 15.52 16.52
C GLU A 443 -13.68 14.98 17.94
N TYR A 444 -12.68 14.15 18.20
CA TYR A 444 -12.41 13.63 19.55
C TYR A 444 -12.18 14.78 20.55
N TYR A 445 -11.38 15.78 20.17
CA TYR A 445 -11.09 16.92 21.04
C TYR A 445 -12.21 17.95 21.12
N LYS A 446 -13.11 18.01 20.13
CA LYS A 446 -14.38 18.73 20.25
C LYS A 446 -15.34 18.03 21.21
N LEU A 447 -15.49 16.71 21.10
CA LEU A 447 -16.38 15.91 21.94
C LEU A 447 -15.94 15.94 23.42
N THR A 448 -14.64 15.92 23.67
CA THR A 448 -14.07 15.98 25.02
C THR A 448 -13.97 17.40 25.57
N GLY A 449 -14.38 18.42 24.81
CA GLY A 449 -14.43 19.82 25.24
C GLY A 449 -13.09 20.57 25.25
N LEU A 450 -12.01 19.98 24.73
CA LEU A 450 -10.71 20.67 24.59
C LEU A 450 -10.76 21.74 23.49
N ILE A 451 -11.38 21.41 22.36
CA ILE A 451 -11.52 22.31 21.21
C ILE A 451 -12.95 22.86 21.20
N PRO A 452 -13.14 24.20 21.25
CA PRO A 452 -14.47 24.80 21.21
C PRO A 452 -15.30 24.41 19.98
N SER A 453 -16.60 24.21 20.19
CA SER A 453 -17.57 24.04 19.12
C SER A 453 -17.72 25.33 18.30
N GLY A 454 -17.74 25.24 16.96
CA GLY A 454 -17.91 26.38 16.05
C GLY A 454 -16.64 26.86 15.33
N LEU A 455 -15.47 26.30 15.67
CA LEU A 455 -14.24 26.48 14.88
C LEU A 455 -14.37 25.76 13.52
N PRO A 456 -13.74 26.29 12.45
CA PRO A 456 -13.99 25.87 11.08
C PRO A 456 -13.68 24.39 10.85
N ASP A 457 -14.74 23.59 10.67
CA ASP A 457 -14.67 22.16 10.35
C ASP A 457 -14.32 21.87 8.89
N GLN A 458 -14.52 22.86 8.01
CA GLN A 458 -14.18 22.78 6.60
C GLN A 458 -13.71 24.15 6.07
N PRO A 459 -12.89 24.20 5.01
CA PRO A 459 -12.73 25.43 4.25
C PRO A 459 -14.11 25.87 3.77
N SER A 460 -14.56 27.02 4.26
CA SER A 460 -15.81 27.66 3.87
C SER A 460 -15.96 27.65 2.34
N SER A 461 -16.93 26.90 1.81
CA SER A 461 -17.37 27.01 0.41
C SER A 461 -18.03 28.37 0.13
N ARG A 462 -18.34 29.14 1.18
CA ARG A 462 -18.62 30.57 1.03
C ARG A 462 -17.31 31.26 0.71
N ARG A 463 -17.08 31.52 -0.58
CA ARG A 463 -16.41 32.76 -0.98
C ARG A 463 -17.12 33.88 -0.22
N ALA A 464 -16.52 34.33 0.88
CA ALA A 464 -16.91 35.58 1.48
C ALA A 464 -16.78 36.62 0.37
N ARG A 465 -17.91 37.10 -0.16
CA ARG A 465 -17.95 38.34 -0.92
C ARG A 465 -17.45 39.40 0.05
N GLN A 466 -16.15 39.67 0.01
CA GLN A 466 -15.61 40.87 0.62
C GLN A 466 -16.30 42.04 -0.08
N SER A 467 -17.30 42.61 0.59
CA SER A 467 -17.84 43.91 0.24
C SER A 467 -16.72 44.91 0.47
N ARG A 468 -15.88 45.12 -0.54
CA ARG A 468 -15.00 46.29 -0.58
C ARG A 468 -15.90 47.52 -0.61
N GLN A 469 -16.00 48.24 0.51
CA GLN A 469 -16.46 49.62 0.48
C GLN A 469 -15.48 50.39 -0.42
N ARG A 470 -15.94 50.71 -1.63
CA ARG A 470 -15.22 51.63 -2.52
C ARG A 470 -15.42 53.03 -1.97
N HIS A 471 -14.39 53.61 -1.36
CA HIS A 471 -14.29 55.06 -1.27
C HIS A 471 -14.19 55.62 -2.69
N ARG A 472 -15.24 56.34 -3.12
CA ARG A 472 -15.21 57.15 -4.34
C ARG A 472 -14.52 58.47 -4.02
N LEU A 473 -13.34 58.69 -4.58
CA LEU A 473 -12.79 60.03 -4.73
C LEU A 473 -13.43 60.69 -5.96
N PRO A 474 -13.79 61.99 -5.92
CA PRO A 474 -14.31 62.70 -7.08
C PRO A 474 -13.24 62.76 -8.17
N ARG A 475 -13.60 62.38 -9.40
CA ARG A 475 -12.75 62.54 -10.58
C ARG A 475 -13.28 63.66 -11.45
N GLU A 476 -12.40 64.59 -11.83
CA GLU A 476 -12.72 65.62 -12.82
C GLU A 476 -12.99 65.03 -14.21
N PRO A 477 -13.87 65.66 -15.01
CA PRO A 477 -14.22 65.20 -16.33
C PRO A 477 -13.06 65.40 -17.32
N ARG A 478 -12.71 64.33 -18.04
CA ARG A 478 -11.71 64.39 -19.13
C ARG A 478 -12.23 65.16 -20.34
N PRO A 479 -11.37 65.90 -21.05
CA PRO A 479 -11.73 66.58 -22.29
C PRO A 479 -12.02 65.58 -23.42
N ARG A 480 -12.98 65.92 -24.27
CA ARG A 480 -13.42 65.11 -25.42
C ARG A 480 -12.40 65.19 -26.55
N THR A 481 -11.69 64.11 -26.82
CA THR A 481 -10.90 63.95 -28.05
C THR A 481 -11.61 63.04 -29.04
N VAL A 482 -11.52 63.41 -30.32
CA VAL A 482 -12.14 62.72 -31.46
C VAL A 482 -11.41 61.39 -31.70
N ARG A 483 -12.17 60.29 -31.78
CA ARG A 483 -11.62 58.95 -31.99
C ARG A 483 -11.17 58.79 -33.45
N ILE A 484 -9.88 58.58 -33.66
CA ILE A 484 -9.35 57.99 -34.90
C ILE A 484 -9.22 56.48 -34.67
N PRO A 485 -9.76 55.61 -35.54
CA PRO A 485 -9.53 54.17 -35.44
C PRO A 485 -8.10 53.82 -35.88
N ALA A 486 -7.37 53.10 -35.04
CA ALA A 486 -6.05 52.56 -35.38
C ALA A 486 -6.20 51.32 -36.28
N THR A 487 -5.43 51.28 -37.37
CA THR A 487 -5.28 50.13 -38.27
C THR A 487 -4.43 49.06 -37.60
N LEU A 488 -4.99 47.85 -37.41
CA LEU A 488 -4.26 46.67 -36.93
C LEU A 488 -3.63 45.93 -38.11
N HIS A 489 -2.30 45.83 -38.13
CA HIS A 489 -1.56 45.00 -39.07
C HIS A 489 -1.61 43.54 -38.62
N LEU A 490 -2.20 42.66 -39.44
CA LEU A 490 -2.42 41.24 -39.14
C LEU A 490 -1.23 40.39 -39.64
N ALA A 491 -0.12 40.41 -38.91
CA ALA A 491 0.96 39.42 -39.06
C ALA A 491 1.66 39.23 -37.71
N SER A 492 1.70 37.99 -37.20
CA SER A 492 2.49 37.46 -36.06
C SER A 492 1.70 36.69 -34.96
N ILE A 493 0.56 36.05 -35.24
CA ILE A 493 -0.07 35.11 -34.27
C ILE A 493 -0.30 33.69 -34.87
N TYR A 494 0.26 33.40 -36.05
CA TYR A 494 0.02 32.12 -36.73
C TYR A 494 1.08 31.02 -36.52
N GLU A 495 2.06 31.19 -35.62
CA GLU A 495 3.18 30.23 -35.50
C GLU A 495 3.21 29.36 -34.23
N TYR A 496 2.28 29.49 -33.28
CA TYR A 496 2.32 28.67 -32.05
C TYR A 496 1.14 27.70 -31.85
N PHE A 497 0.16 27.67 -32.75
CA PHE A 497 -1.00 26.76 -32.64
C PHE A 497 -1.35 26.10 -33.98
N ARG A 498 -0.50 25.16 -34.41
CA ARG A 498 -0.81 24.04 -35.32
C ARG A 498 -0.37 22.80 -34.55
N GLU A 499 -1.15 21.74 -34.32
CA GLU A 499 -2.14 21.00 -35.12
C GLU A 499 -3.09 20.25 -34.16
N LYS A 500 -4.18 19.57 -34.51
CA LYS A 500 -5.27 19.66 -35.49
C LYS A 500 -6.39 18.74 -34.91
N PRO A 501 -7.68 18.96 -35.23
CA PRO A 501 -8.82 18.27 -34.62
C PRO A 501 -9.41 17.14 -35.50
N GLU A 502 -9.96 16.09 -34.87
CA GLU A 502 -10.87 15.12 -35.53
C GLU A 502 -12.28 15.70 -35.68
N GLN A 503 -12.87 15.48 -36.85
CA GLN A 503 -14.19 15.94 -37.29
C GLN A 503 -15.27 14.89 -37.00
N LEU A 504 -16.44 15.31 -36.53
CA LEU A 504 -17.72 14.62 -36.73
C LEU A 504 -18.55 15.42 -37.77
N PRO A 505 -19.35 14.77 -38.64
CA PRO A 505 -19.88 15.42 -39.83
C PRO A 505 -21.12 16.29 -39.59
N SER A 506 -21.12 17.43 -40.27
CA SER A 506 -22.22 18.38 -40.54
C SER A 506 -23.41 17.72 -41.28
N ALA A 507 -24.63 18.25 -41.42
CA ALA A 507 -25.17 19.63 -41.50
C ALA A 507 -26.72 19.52 -41.37
N ARG A 508 -27.59 20.54 -41.22
CA ARG A 508 -27.65 21.90 -41.76
C ARG A 508 -28.54 22.82 -40.88
N TYR A 509 -28.16 24.10 -40.85
CA TYR A 509 -28.90 25.36 -40.60
C TYR A 509 -30.38 25.35 -41.07
N ARG A 510 -31.37 26.08 -40.54
CA ARG A 510 -31.60 27.53 -40.18
C ARG A 510 -33.01 27.52 -39.50
N SER A 511 -33.49 28.39 -38.60
CA SER A 511 -33.58 29.86 -38.58
C SER A 511 -34.26 30.28 -37.24
N MET A 512 -34.16 31.56 -36.89
CA MET A 512 -34.51 32.15 -35.59
C MET A 512 -36.00 32.54 -35.38
N SER A 513 -36.35 32.57 -34.09
CA SER A 513 -37.03 33.64 -33.33
C SER A 513 -38.56 33.68 -33.10
N SER A 514 -38.87 33.95 -31.82
CA SER A 514 -40.07 34.58 -31.22
C SER A 514 -41.35 33.72 -31.15
N THR A 515 -42.16 33.64 -30.08
CA THR A 515 -42.55 34.64 -29.07
C THR A 515 -43.11 33.94 -27.80
N ARG A 516 -43.08 34.64 -26.66
CA ARG A 516 -43.69 34.36 -25.35
C ARG A 516 -45.20 34.10 -25.36
N MET A 517 -45.67 33.45 -24.27
CA MET A 517 -46.98 33.43 -23.57
C MET A 517 -47.38 31.95 -23.34
N GLY A 518 -47.79 31.43 -22.18
CA GLY A 518 -48.08 31.93 -20.85
C GLY A 518 -48.79 30.79 -20.08
N GLN A 519 -48.66 30.80 -18.74
CA GLN A 519 -49.56 30.21 -17.74
C GLN A 519 -49.83 28.69 -17.63
N GLN A 520 -49.51 28.19 -16.43
CA GLN A 520 -50.08 27.07 -15.64
C GLN A 520 -51.64 27.07 -15.54
N PRO A 521 -52.31 26.15 -14.80
CA PRO A 521 -51.98 24.78 -14.29
C PRO A 521 -53.17 23.77 -14.40
N GLY A 522 -53.00 22.53 -13.91
CA GLY A 522 -54.10 21.68 -13.42
C GLY A 522 -54.07 20.23 -13.95
N THR A 523 -53.70 19.21 -13.15
CA THR A 523 -54.52 18.40 -12.22
C THR A 523 -55.39 17.31 -12.88
N GLY A 524 -55.32 16.08 -12.35
CA GLY A 524 -56.31 15.00 -12.54
C GLY A 524 -55.77 13.80 -13.33
N ILE A 525 -55.30 12.70 -12.72
CA ILE A 525 -56.04 11.56 -12.11
C ILE A 525 -56.45 10.48 -13.12
N ALA A 526 -56.16 9.22 -12.75
CA ALA A 526 -56.77 7.94 -13.14
C ALA A 526 -56.57 7.46 -14.60
N SER A 527 -55.80 6.40 -14.87
CA SER A 527 -55.95 4.96 -14.52
C SER A 527 -56.86 4.18 -15.46
N GLU A 528 -56.29 3.07 -15.96
CA GLU A 528 -56.98 1.84 -16.38
C GLU A 528 -57.79 1.96 -17.68
N THR A 529 -57.76 1.07 -18.67
CA THR A 529 -57.55 -0.38 -18.85
C THR A 529 -57.42 -0.51 -20.40
N GLY A 530 -56.70 -1.43 -21.02
CA GLY A 530 -56.72 -2.88 -20.88
C GLY A 530 -56.97 -3.47 -22.27
N THR A 531 -56.41 -4.66 -22.51
CA THR A 531 -56.70 -5.61 -23.62
C THR A 531 -56.23 -5.19 -25.03
N GLY A 532 -55.62 -6.04 -25.86
CA GLY A 532 -55.30 -7.46 -25.80
C GLY A 532 -54.84 -7.92 -27.20
N VAL A 533 -54.12 -9.06 -27.26
CA VAL A 533 -54.14 -10.09 -28.34
C VAL A 533 -53.93 -9.60 -29.79
N GLY A 534 -52.95 -10.02 -30.58
CA GLY A 534 -52.31 -11.32 -30.75
C GLY A 534 -52.18 -11.61 -32.26
N GLY A 535 -51.19 -12.42 -32.66
CA GLY A 535 -51.00 -12.95 -34.02
C GLY A 535 -50.28 -11.98 -34.97
N GLY A 536 -49.32 -12.38 -35.81
CA GLY A 536 -48.95 -13.70 -36.27
C GLY A 536 -48.57 -13.58 -37.75
N CYS A 537 -47.32 -13.93 -38.08
CA CYS A 537 -46.80 -14.34 -39.38
C CYS A 537 -47.06 -13.48 -40.64
N LYS A 538 -45.98 -13.11 -41.35
CA LYS A 538 -45.56 -13.80 -42.60
C LYS A 538 -44.43 -13.03 -43.29
N SER A 539 -43.35 -13.75 -43.56
CA SER A 539 -42.36 -13.45 -44.60
C SER A 539 -43.03 -13.52 -45.99
N PRO A 540 -42.42 -12.90 -47.02
CA PRO A 540 -41.68 -13.76 -47.94
C PRO A 540 -40.35 -13.16 -48.44
N SER A 541 -39.48 -14.08 -48.80
CA SER A 541 -38.17 -13.95 -49.43
C SER A 541 -38.21 -13.46 -50.88
N HIS A 542 -37.14 -12.79 -51.33
CA HIS A 542 -36.55 -13.05 -52.65
C HIS A 542 -35.01 -12.93 -52.60
N ARG A 543 -34.35 -13.96 -53.15
CA ARG A 543 -32.90 -14.13 -53.35
C ARG A 543 -32.39 -13.26 -54.50
N PHE A 544 -31.11 -12.88 -54.51
CA PHE A 544 -30.16 -13.22 -55.58
C PHE A 544 -28.69 -13.04 -55.15
N ARG A 545 -27.83 -13.80 -55.83
CA ARG A 545 -26.46 -14.28 -55.50
C ARG A 545 -25.34 -13.23 -55.61
N SER A 546 -24.27 -13.47 -54.82
CA SER A 546 -22.89 -12.94 -54.99
C SER A 546 -22.19 -13.56 -56.22
N PRO A 547 -21.08 -12.98 -56.73
CA PRO A 547 -19.76 -13.50 -56.34
C PRO A 547 -18.58 -12.48 -56.38
N GLY A 548 -17.47 -12.80 -55.71
CA GLY A 548 -16.12 -12.35 -56.10
C GLY A 548 -15.35 -11.55 -55.05
N ALA A 549 -14.27 -12.14 -54.53
CA ALA A 549 -13.36 -11.61 -53.50
C ALA A 549 -12.14 -10.85 -54.12
N PRO A 550 -11.03 -10.59 -53.39
CA PRO A 550 -10.76 -9.40 -52.57
C PRO A 550 -9.49 -8.64 -53.03
N LEU A 551 -9.22 -7.44 -52.47
CA LEU A 551 -7.91 -7.00 -51.95
C LEU A 551 -7.89 -5.50 -51.55
N ASP A 552 -7.31 -5.26 -50.36
CA ASP A 552 -6.59 -4.07 -49.86
C ASP A 552 -7.27 -2.70 -49.78
N ARG A 553 -7.49 -2.18 -48.56
CA ARG A 553 -6.50 -1.40 -47.77
C ARG A 553 -7.19 -0.49 -46.71
N VAL A 554 -6.62 -0.53 -45.49
CA VAL A 554 -6.62 0.51 -44.43
C VAL A 554 -7.94 0.77 -43.67
N GLN A 555 -8.10 0.11 -42.51
CA GLN A 555 -8.92 0.64 -41.42
C GLN A 555 -8.06 1.51 -40.50
N THR A 556 -8.41 2.79 -40.40
CA THR A 556 -7.88 3.73 -39.42
C THR A 556 -8.55 3.48 -38.06
N LEU A 557 -7.74 3.11 -37.07
CA LEU A 557 -8.10 3.02 -35.64
C LEU A 557 -8.16 4.44 -35.04
N THR A 558 -9.35 4.91 -34.64
CA THR A 558 -9.49 6.07 -33.77
C THR A 558 -9.69 5.60 -32.32
N GLY A 559 -8.58 5.28 -31.65
CA GLY A 559 -8.53 5.01 -30.21
C GLY A 559 -7.74 6.09 -29.49
N ARG A 560 -8.31 6.68 -28.42
CA ARG A 560 -7.56 7.54 -27.49
C ARG A 560 -6.33 6.78 -26.97
N PRO A 561 -5.16 7.42 -26.78
CA PRO A 561 -3.99 6.72 -26.25
C PRO A 561 -4.30 6.23 -24.83
N ALA A 562 -4.30 4.90 -24.67
CA ALA A 562 -4.39 4.28 -23.36
C ALA A 562 -3.16 4.68 -22.52
N GLU A 563 -3.36 4.99 -21.24
CA GLU A 563 -2.26 5.10 -20.28
C GLU A 563 -1.39 3.83 -20.35
N PRO A 564 -0.06 3.94 -20.33
CA PRO A 564 0.83 2.79 -20.42
C PRO A 564 0.64 1.89 -19.19
N ARG A 565 -0.07 0.77 -19.39
CA ARG A 565 -0.14 -0.34 -18.45
C ARG A 565 1.02 -1.29 -18.77
N LEU A 566 1.61 -1.90 -17.74
CA LEU A 566 2.45 -3.09 -17.93
C LEU A 566 1.61 -4.10 -18.73
N THR A 567 1.98 -4.36 -19.99
CA THR A 567 1.25 -5.29 -20.85
C THR A 567 1.55 -6.69 -20.35
N ILE A 568 0.64 -7.22 -19.53
CA ILE A 568 0.72 -8.58 -19.00
C ILE A 568 -0.19 -9.42 -19.88
N ILE A 569 0.41 -10.31 -20.65
CA ILE A 569 -0.27 -11.10 -21.68
C ILE A 569 -1.18 -12.15 -21.02
N ASP A 570 -2.41 -12.25 -21.51
CA ASP A 570 -3.40 -13.28 -21.12
C ASP A 570 -2.95 -14.68 -21.57
N PHE A 571 -2.75 -15.57 -20.60
CA PHE A 571 -2.28 -16.95 -20.83
C PHE A 571 -3.35 -17.86 -21.48
N ASN A 572 -4.61 -17.44 -21.60
CA ASN A 572 -5.65 -18.22 -22.27
C ASN A 572 -5.42 -18.38 -23.79
N GLN A 573 -4.46 -17.65 -24.37
CA GLN A 573 -4.07 -17.85 -25.77
C GLN A 573 -3.10 -19.02 -25.99
N LEU A 574 -2.50 -19.59 -24.94
CA LEU A 574 -1.51 -20.68 -25.03
C LEU A 574 -2.11 -22.09 -25.04
N THR A 575 -3.35 -22.28 -24.59
CA THR A 575 -3.94 -23.63 -24.48
C THR A 575 -4.47 -24.19 -25.80
N ARG A 576 -4.67 -23.37 -26.84
CA ARG A 576 -5.22 -23.85 -28.13
C ARG A 576 -4.20 -24.67 -28.94
N GLY A 577 -2.92 -24.30 -28.94
CA GLY A 577 -1.91 -25.01 -29.74
C GLY A 577 -1.49 -26.37 -29.16
N GLY A 578 -1.54 -26.53 -27.83
CA GLY A 578 -1.08 -27.75 -27.15
C GLY A 578 -2.09 -28.90 -27.17
N LEU A 579 -3.40 -28.59 -27.23
CA LEU A 579 -4.47 -29.59 -27.22
C LEU A 579 -4.60 -30.36 -28.54
N GLU A 580 -4.35 -29.70 -29.68
CA GLU A 580 -4.36 -30.36 -31.00
C GLU A 580 -3.16 -31.31 -31.19
N LEU A 581 -2.01 -30.97 -30.59
CA LEU A 581 -0.81 -31.81 -30.61
C LEU A 581 -0.94 -33.06 -29.70
N ALA A 582 -1.74 -32.98 -28.64
CA ALA A 582 -1.95 -34.10 -27.71
C ALA A 582 -2.97 -35.14 -28.21
N ALA A 583 -3.85 -34.77 -29.16
CA ALA A 583 -4.92 -35.64 -29.66
C ALA A 583 -4.45 -36.66 -30.72
N ASN A 584 -3.23 -36.55 -31.25
CA ASN A 584 -2.78 -37.29 -32.44
C ASN A 584 -1.68 -38.34 -32.21
N LYS A 585 -1.72 -39.11 -31.10
CA LYS A 585 -0.85 -40.29 -30.94
C LYS A 585 -1.64 -41.57 -30.64
N ASN A 586 -1.73 -42.40 -31.68
CA ASN A 586 -2.19 -43.80 -31.67
C ASN A 586 -1.55 -44.63 -30.54
N ARG A 587 -2.37 -45.39 -29.80
CA ARG A 587 -1.94 -46.48 -28.91
C ARG A 587 -2.34 -47.83 -29.51
N PRO A 588 -1.46 -48.85 -29.57
CA PRO A 588 -1.89 -50.23 -29.71
C PRO A 588 -2.25 -50.83 -28.33
N THR A 589 -3.36 -51.55 -28.27
CA THR A 589 -3.89 -52.25 -27.10
C THR A 589 -3.17 -53.57 -26.83
N VAL A 590 -2.80 -53.84 -25.57
CA VAL A 590 -2.34 -55.15 -25.08
C VAL A 590 -3.38 -55.70 -24.07
N PRO A 591 -3.83 -56.96 -24.16
CA PRO A 591 -4.89 -57.49 -23.32
C PRO A 591 -4.39 -58.05 -21.97
N TYR A 592 -5.21 -57.86 -20.94
CA TYR A 592 -4.98 -58.17 -19.53
C TYR A 592 -5.35 -59.63 -19.20
N LYS A 593 -4.45 -60.41 -18.59
CA LYS A 593 -4.75 -61.75 -18.04
C LYS A 593 -5.06 -61.67 -16.54
N LYS A 594 -6.21 -62.21 -16.14
CA LYS A 594 -6.65 -62.42 -14.75
C LYS A 594 -5.82 -63.53 -14.07
N VAL A 595 -5.35 -63.28 -12.84
CA VAL A 595 -4.84 -64.32 -11.93
C VAL A 595 -5.81 -64.45 -10.75
N VAL A 596 -6.33 -65.67 -10.59
CA VAL A 596 -7.18 -66.13 -9.49
C VAL A 596 -6.28 -66.47 -8.30
N LYS A 597 -6.61 -65.98 -7.10
CA LYS A 597 -6.03 -66.45 -5.83
C LYS A 597 -7.00 -67.41 -5.15
N SER A 598 -6.57 -68.66 -4.99
CA SER A 598 -7.16 -69.63 -4.06
C SER A 598 -6.45 -69.57 -2.70
N ARG A 599 -7.24 -69.75 -1.64
CA ARG A 599 -6.88 -69.75 -0.22
C ARG A 599 -5.80 -70.78 0.15
N ARG A 600 -4.88 -70.39 1.02
CA ARG A 600 -4.64 -70.97 2.36
C ARG A 600 -3.98 -69.94 3.25
#